data_AF-A0A3M6YKB3-F1
#
_entry.id   AF-A0A3M6YKB3-F1
#
_cell.length_a   1.000
_cell.length_b   1.000
_cell.length_c   1.000
_cell.angle_alpha   90.00
_cell.angle_beta   90.00
_cell.angle_gamma   90.00
#
_symmetry.space_group_name_H-M   'P 1'
#
loop_
_entity.id
_entity.type
_entity.pdbx_description
1 polymer ?
#
loop_
_entity_poly.entity_id
_entity_poly.type
_entity_poly.pdbx_seq_one_letter_code
_entity_poly.pdbx_strand_id
1 'polypeptide(L)'
;MTYYEQVANWIQDNTKGARIGQQDQPPPQQHDPWGTERRYRPGDAGHSSTNGERKLPQRTFVNILEGNAQNAINKIAESAKQLKDGGKLDPVSHLSEEDFGALNALVNQLNQSPQDPHPTDGQIAALLTAVSKWPRQQRVPALAILARLAVSPSFVSSTCAGEKTIIDTLSQAGVFEQRQETANNAVHAIRLLVNLFASDAGRLIADGAFDTATKLVRPFAAEPESPAQYKALATLYLNYAILLASNAPSTESASREARAEVLVIDIANVLECESPHAGDPDALFRTLCALGTLLTLGDKFRAKMKGGIAGTLHFANAKPGAQMPNVKEVMQEIRDELR
;
A
#
# COMPACT_ATOMS: atom_id res chain seq x y z
N MET A 1 -24.44 -16.92 -8.55
CA MET A 1 -24.79 -15.50 -8.77
C MET A 1 -24.05 -15.00 -9.98
N THR A 2 -24.78 -14.53 -10.98
CA THR A 2 -24.21 -13.93 -12.20
C THR A 2 -23.92 -12.44 -12.00
N TYR A 3 -23.05 -11.86 -12.83
CA TYR A 3 -22.72 -10.43 -12.77
C TYR A 3 -23.96 -9.52 -12.89
N TYR A 4 -24.95 -9.94 -13.68
CA TYR A 4 -26.22 -9.23 -13.80
C TYR A 4 -27.04 -9.25 -12.51
N GLU A 5 -27.01 -10.33 -11.75
CA GLU A 5 -27.67 -10.40 -10.43
C GLU A 5 -26.96 -9.53 -9.39
N GLN A 6 -25.63 -9.44 -9.44
CA GLN A 6 -24.85 -8.54 -8.57
C GLN A 6 -25.13 -7.06 -8.88
N VAL A 7 -25.19 -6.69 -10.16
CA VAL A 7 -25.51 -5.32 -10.58
C VAL A 7 -26.95 -4.98 -10.25
N ALA A 8 -27.91 -5.89 -10.45
CA ALA A 8 -29.30 -5.67 -10.11
C ALA A 8 -29.50 -5.45 -8.61
N ASN A 9 -28.85 -6.27 -7.77
CA ASN A 9 -28.89 -6.10 -6.31
C ASN A 9 -28.21 -4.80 -5.87
N TRP A 10 -27.08 -4.43 -6.48
CA TRP A 10 -26.41 -3.17 -6.20
C TRP A 10 -27.27 -1.96 -6.56
N ILE A 11 -27.92 -1.95 -7.72
CA ILE A 11 -28.85 -0.87 -8.11
C ILE A 11 -30.01 -0.82 -7.11
N GLN A 12 -30.63 -1.96 -6.82
CA GLN A 12 -31.79 -2.02 -5.94
C GLN A 12 -31.48 -1.58 -4.51
N ASP A 13 -30.28 -1.84 -4.00
CA ASP A 13 -29.86 -1.40 -2.66
C ASP A 13 -29.47 0.08 -2.60
N ASN A 14 -28.97 0.65 -3.70
CA ASN A 14 -28.56 2.06 -3.75
C ASN A 14 -29.67 3.03 -4.19
N THR A 15 -30.77 2.55 -4.79
CA THR A 15 -31.90 3.40 -5.20
C THR A 15 -33.05 3.44 -4.20
N LYS A 16 -32.99 2.72 -3.07
CA LYS A 16 -34.06 2.65 -2.05
C LYS A 16 -34.31 3.96 -1.27
N GLY A 17 -33.60 5.06 -1.54
CA GLY A 17 -33.69 6.30 -0.77
C GLY A 17 -34.00 7.59 -1.55
N ALA A 18 -34.04 7.58 -2.89
CA ALA A 18 -34.18 8.83 -3.64
C ALA A 18 -35.65 9.16 -3.95
N ARG A 19 -36.35 9.81 -3.02
CA ARG A 19 -37.53 10.63 -3.33
C ARG A 19 -37.12 12.10 -3.35
N ILE A 20 -37.18 12.72 -4.52
CA ILE A 20 -36.94 14.15 -4.75
C ILE A 20 -38.26 14.92 -4.57
N GLY A 21 -38.26 15.94 -3.69
CA GLY A 21 -39.21 17.06 -3.73
C GLY A 21 -39.85 17.45 -2.38
N GLN A 22 -39.33 18.51 -1.73
CA GLN A 22 -40.03 19.75 -1.33
C GLN A 22 -39.13 20.58 -0.42
N GLN A 23 -39.00 21.87 -0.74
CA GLN A 23 -38.34 22.89 0.08
C GLN A 23 -39.22 23.24 1.28
N ASP A 24 -38.64 23.31 2.47
CA ASP A 24 -39.13 24.15 3.56
C ASP A 24 -37.95 24.76 4.32
N GLN A 25 -38.09 26.04 4.65
CA GLN A 25 -37.08 26.88 5.33
C GLN A 25 -36.69 26.32 6.71
N PRO A 26 -35.44 26.55 7.19
CA PRO A 26 -35.08 26.17 8.55
C PRO A 26 -35.65 27.17 9.59
N PRO A 27 -36.32 26.70 10.66
CA PRO A 27 -36.63 27.53 11.83
C PRO A 27 -35.37 27.80 12.68
N PRO A 28 -35.37 28.83 13.54
CA PRO A 28 -34.19 29.25 14.30
C PRO A 28 -33.73 28.18 15.30
N GLN A 29 -32.40 28.01 15.38
CA GLN A 29 -31.69 27.07 16.26
C GLN A 29 -32.09 27.26 17.74
N GLN A 30 -32.80 26.28 18.29
CA GLN A 30 -32.83 26.04 19.73
C GLN A 30 -31.89 24.87 20.03
N HIS A 31 -30.85 25.13 20.81
CA HIS A 31 -29.92 24.12 21.33
C HIS A 31 -30.67 23.20 22.31
N ASP A 32 -30.71 21.90 22.04
CA ASP A 32 -31.18 20.87 22.98
C ASP A 32 -30.10 20.62 24.06
N PRO A 33 -30.40 20.85 25.37
CA PRO A 33 -29.48 20.61 26.46
C PRO A 33 -29.05 19.14 26.68
N TRP A 34 -29.67 18.17 25.99
CA TRP A 34 -29.39 16.74 26.16
C TRP A 34 -28.66 16.05 24.98
N GLY A 35 -28.10 16.80 24.04
CA GLY A 35 -27.08 16.29 23.11
C GLY A 35 -27.55 15.17 22.16
N THR A 36 -28.85 15.11 21.86
CA THR A 36 -29.46 14.03 21.07
C THR A 36 -29.24 14.14 19.56
N GLU A 37 -28.63 15.23 19.08
CA GLU A 37 -28.23 15.42 17.67
C GLU A 37 -27.13 14.43 17.21
N ARG A 38 -26.50 13.70 18.14
CA ARG A 38 -25.49 12.67 17.85
C ARG A 38 -26.07 11.28 17.57
N ARG A 39 -27.14 11.19 16.77
CA ARG A 39 -27.60 9.89 16.28
C ARG A 39 -27.00 9.58 14.93
N TYR A 40 -26.31 8.44 14.87
CA TYR A 40 -25.80 7.81 13.65
C TYR A 40 -26.88 7.80 12.55
N ARG A 41 -26.58 8.43 11.41
CA ARG A 41 -27.35 8.31 10.17
C ARG A 41 -26.57 7.41 9.21
N PRO A 42 -27.12 6.25 8.80
CA PRO A 42 -26.54 5.44 7.74
C PRO A 42 -26.44 6.27 6.45
N GLY A 43 -25.23 6.67 6.05
CA GLY A 43 -24.97 7.56 4.90
C GLY A 43 -23.73 8.46 5.03
N ASP A 44 -23.23 8.71 6.25
CA ASP A 44 -22.06 9.58 6.51
C ASP A 44 -20.69 8.89 6.34
N ALA A 45 -20.57 7.90 5.45
CA ALA A 45 -19.30 7.19 5.19
C ALA A 45 -18.30 8.01 4.33
N GLY A 46 -18.30 9.33 4.46
CA GLY A 46 -17.25 10.23 4.01
C GLY A 46 -16.73 10.98 5.21
N HIS A 47 -15.64 10.51 5.82
CA HIS A 47 -15.00 11.17 6.95
C HIS A 47 -14.43 12.53 6.52
N SER A 48 -15.26 13.58 6.48
CA SER A 48 -14.76 14.93 6.75
C SER A 48 -14.59 15.01 8.26
N SER A 49 -13.36 15.06 8.73
CA SER A 49 -13.03 15.40 10.12
C SER A 49 -13.49 16.83 10.40
N THR A 50 -14.72 16.98 10.90
CA THR A 50 -15.30 18.28 11.31
C THR A 50 -14.96 18.64 12.75
N ASN A 51 -13.86 18.14 13.31
CA ASN A 51 -13.27 18.61 14.56
C ASN A 51 -11.75 18.51 14.45
N GLY A 52 -11.02 19.52 14.92
CA GLY A 52 -9.58 19.74 14.76
C GLY A 52 -8.65 18.71 15.43
N GLU A 53 -8.85 17.43 15.18
CA GLU A 53 -7.90 16.37 15.48
C GLU A 53 -6.73 16.43 14.50
N ARG A 54 -5.51 16.43 15.05
CA ARG A 54 -4.28 16.40 14.25
C ARG A 54 -4.18 15.09 13.48
N LYS A 55 -3.76 15.17 12.22
CA LYS A 55 -3.46 14.00 11.37
C LYS A 55 -2.07 13.46 11.59
N LEU A 56 -1.17 14.24 12.19
CA LEU A 56 0.20 13.83 12.47
C LEU A 56 0.42 13.62 13.97
N PRO A 57 1.26 12.64 14.38
CA PRO A 57 1.88 11.62 13.53
C PRO A 57 0.89 10.50 13.17
N GLN A 58 1.13 9.85 12.04
CA GLN A 58 0.47 8.58 11.73
C GLN A 58 1.04 7.46 12.61
N ARG A 59 0.15 6.57 13.09
CA ARG A 59 0.52 5.47 14.01
C ARG A 59 0.04 4.11 13.55
N THR A 60 -0.80 4.06 12.52
CA THR A 60 -1.43 2.83 12.05
C THR A 60 -0.85 2.45 10.69
N PHE A 61 -0.21 1.29 10.63
CA PHE A 61 0.28 0.73 9.36
C PHE A 61 -0.88 0.47 8.40
N VAL A 62 -0.62 0.68 7.11
CA VAL A 62 -1.61 0.53 6.05
C VAL A 62 -1.24 -0.65 5.17
N ASN A 63 -2.22 -1.48 4.83
CA ASN A 63 -2.05 -2.59 3.89
C ASN A 63 -2.79 -2.30 2.56
N ILE A 64 -2.44 -3.06 1.52
CA ILE A 64 -3.05 -3.01 0.19
C ILE A 64 -3.42 -4.44 -0.21
N LEU A 65 -4.69 -4.80 0.01
CA LEU A 65 -5.23 -6.15 -0.22
C LEU A 65 -6.19 -6.24 -1.42
N GLU A 66 -6.28 -5.18 -2.21
CA GLU A 66 -7.11 -5.11 -3.42
C GLU A 66 -6.67 -6.18 -4.45
N GLY A 67 -7.66 -6.82 -5.11
CA GLY A 67 -7.43 -7.74 -6.22
C GLY A 67 -8.22 -9.04 -6.12
N ASN A 68 -8.60 -9.61 -7.27
CA ASN A 68 -9.39 -10.84 -7.33
C ASN A 68 -8.47 -12.08 -7.39
N ALA A 69 -8.41 -12.83 -6.28
CA ALA A 69 -7.56 -14.02 -6.16
C ALA A 69 -7.97 -15.13 -7.15
N GLN A 70 -9.27 -15.33 -7.36
CA GLN A 70 -9.76 -16.33 -8.31
C GLN A 70 -9.29 -16.01 -9.73
N ASN A 71 -9.42 -14.75 -10.15
CA ASN A 71 -8.97 -14.33 -11.49
C ASN A 71 -7.46 -14.48 -11.65
N ALA A 72 -6.69 -14.13 -10.61
CA ALA A 72 -5.25 -14.30 -10.64
C ALA A 72 -4.86 -15.78 -10.77
N ILE A 73 -5.43 -16.68 -9.98
CA ILE A 73 -5.15 -18.12 -10.04
C ILE A 73 -5.59 -18.74 -11.37
N ASN A 74 -6.75 -18.33 -11.90
CA ASN A 74 -7.18 -18.73 -13.24
C ASN A 74 -6.15 -18.30 -14.30
N LYS A 75 -5.58 -17.09 -14.18
CA LYS A 75 -4.57 -16.60 -15.11
C LYS A 75 -3.23 -17.31 -14.96
N ILE A 76 -2.86 -17.73 -13.75
CA ILE A 76 -1.68 -18.60 -13.52
C ILE A 76 -1.88 -19.91 -14.28
N ALA A 77 -3.04 -20.57 -14.14
CA ALA A 77 -3.34 -21.83 -14.84
C ALA A 77 -3.31 -21.68 -16.38
N GLU A 78 -3.93 -20.61 -16.91
CA GLU A 78 -3.90 -20.30 -18.34
C GLU A 78 -2.46 -20.07 -18.84
N SER A 79 -1.68 -19.28 -18.09
CA SER A 79 -0.29 -18.96 -18.46
C SER A 79 0.60 -20.20 -18.41
N ALA A 80 0.45 -21.05 -17.40
CA ALA A 80 1.18 -22.30 -17.30
C ALA A 80 0.93 -23.21 -18.52
N LYS A 81 -0.34 -23.34 -18.93
CA LYS A 81 -0.72 -24.10 -20.12
C LYS A 81 -0.08 -23.51 -21.39
N GLN A 82 -0.23 -22.20 -21.61
CA GLN A 82 0.34 -21.53 -22.79
C GLN A 82 1.86 -21.65 -22.86
N LEU A 83 2.54 -21.52 -21.72
CA LEU A 83 3.99 -21.63 -21.63
C LEU A 83 4.49 -23.06 -21.88
N LYS A 84 3.75 -24.05 -21.37
CA LYS A 84 4.03 -25.48 -21.60
C LYS A 84 3.82 -25.85 -23.07
N ASP A 85 2.66 -25.51 -23.63
CA ASP A 85 2.31 -25.81 -25.03
C ASP A 85 3.26 -25.11 -26.01
N GLY A 86 3.74 -23.91 -25.65
CA GLY A 86 4.71 -23.15 -26.44
C GLY A 86 6.17 -23.56 -26.25
N GLY A 87 6.49 -24.52 -25.38
CA GLY A 87 7.87 -24.93 -25.08
C GLY A 87 8.74 -23.82 -24.47
N LYS A 88 8.11 -22.81 -23.85
CA LYS A 88 8.79 -21.61 -23.32
C LYS A 88 9.17 -21.75 -21.84
N LEU A 89 8.99 -22.92 -21.26
CA LEU A 89 9.16 -23.16 -19.83
C LEU A 89 9.92 -24.46 -19.58
N ASP A 90 11.03 -24.35 -18.85
CA ASP A 90 11.80 -25.49 -18.38
C ASP A 90 10.91 -26.42 -17.53
N PRO A 91 10.98 -27.76 -17.70
CA PRO A 91 10.24 -28.72 -16.88
C PRO A 91 10.32 -28.46 -15.36
N VAL A 92 11.46 -27.99 -14.83
CA VAL A 92 11.63 -27.67 -13.39
C VAL A 92 10.83 -26.45 -12.92
N SER A 93 10.17 -25.76 -13.86
CA SER A 93 9.37 -24.57 -13.62
C SER A 93 7.89 -24.81 -13.87
N HIS A 94 7.50 -26.05 -14.19
CA HIS A 94 6.12 -26.45 -14.39
C HIS A 94 5.43 -26.59 -13.03
N LEU A 95 4.19 -26.14 -12.95
CA LEU A 95 3.31 -26.40 -11.81
C LEU A 95 2.55 -27.70 -12.08
N SER A 96 2.46 -28.54 -11.06
CA SER A 96 1.76 -29.82 -11.07
C SER A 96 0.24 -29.65 -10.88
N GLU A 97 -0.53 -30.71 -11.10
CA GLU A 97 -1.97 -30.71 -10.80
C GLU A 97 -2.25 -30.51 -9.30
N GLU A 98 -1.36 -31.03 -8.44
CA GLU A 98 -1.43 -30.82 -6.99
C GLU A 98 -1.22 -29.35 -6.63
N ASP A 99 -0.24 -28.67 -7.26
CA ASP A 99 -0.03 -27.22 -7.08
C ASP A 99 -1.29 -26.43 -7.43
N PHE A 100 -1.95 -26.75 -8.54
CA PHE A 100 -3.19 -26.08 -8.92
C PHE A 100 -4.35 -26.40 -7.96
N GLY A 101 -4.43 -27.63 -7.44
CA GLY A 101 -5.37 -27.99 -6.38
C GLY A 101 -5.16 -27.12 -5.13
N ALA A 102 -3.91 -26.99 -4.69
CA ALA A 102 -3.53 -26.19 -3.53
C ALA A 102 -3.79 -24.69 -3.74
N LEU A 103 -3.48 -24.15 -4.93
CA LEU A 103 -3.76 -22.76 -5.28
C LEU A 103 -5.26 -22.47 -5.35
N ASN A 104 -6.08 -23.39 -5.87
CA ASN A 104 -7.54 -23.22 -5.85
C ASN A 104 -8.09 -23.19 -4.42
N ALA A 105 -7.56 -24.03 -3.52
CA ALA A 105 -7.93 -23.97 -2.10
C ALA A 105 -7.52 -22.63 -1.45
N LEU A 106 -6.39 -22.04 -1.88
CA LEU A 106 -5.92 -20.73 -1.40
C LEU A 106 -6.92 -19.60 -1.66
N VAL A 107 -7.74 -19.68 -2.72
CA VAL A 107 -8.79 -18.69 -2.97
C VAL A 107 -9.75 -18.60 -1.79
N ASN A 108 -10.15 -19.75 -1.24
CA ASN A 108 -11.08 -19.79 -0.11
C ASN A 108 -10.44 -19.18 1.14
N GLN A 109 -9.18 -19.53 1.42
CA GLN A 109 -8.41 -18.96 2.53
C GLN A 109 -8.34 -17.43 2.44
N LEU A 110 -8.00 -16.90 1.26
CA LEU A 110 -7.90 -15.46 0.98
C LEU A 110 -9.23 -14.71 1.09
N ASN A 111 -10.36 -15.40 0.86
CA ASN A 111 -11.69 -14.81 0.96
C ASN A 111 -12.25 -14.88 2.39
N GLN A 112 -11.99 -15.97 3.12
CA GLN A 112 -12.47 -16.17 4.48
C GLN A 112 -11.64 -15.41 5.52
N SER A 113 -10.33 -15.30 5.30
CA SER A 113 -9.40 -14.68 6.25
C SER A 113 -8.41 -13.76 5.53
N PRO A 114 -8.87 -12.64 4.94
CA PRO A 114 -8.04 -11.78 4.11
C PRO A 114 -6.87 -11.11 4.84
N GLN A 115 -6.97 -10.93 6.17
CA GLN A 115 -5.90 -10.36 7.00
C GLN A 115 -4.91 -11.41 7.51
N ASP A 116 -5.29 -12.70 7.48
CA ASP A 116 -4.42 -13.80 7.85
C ASP A 116 -4.84 -15.09 7.12
N PRO A 117 -4.47 -15.25 5.84
CA PRO A 117 -4.91 -16.38 5.03
C PRO A 117 -4.27 -17.73 5.39
N HIS A 118 -3.28 -17.78 6.28
CA HIS A 118 -2.58 -19.02 6.67
C HIS A 118 -2.13 -19.91 5.48
N PRO A 119 -1.42 -19.37 4.48
CA PRO A 119 -0.93 -20.17 3.36
C PRO A 119 0.01 -21.29 3.80
N THR A 120 -0.02 -22.41 3.08
CA THR A 120 0.91 -23.53 3.26
C THR A 120 2.21 -23.32 2.47
N ASP A 121 3.28 -24.01 2.87
CA ASP A 121 4.57 -23.94 2.17
C ASP A 121 4.47 -24.34 0.70
N GLY A 122 3.65 -25.35 0.38
CA GLY A 122 3.41 -25.76 -1.01
C GLY A 122 2.76 -24.66 -1.85
N GLN A 123 1.76 -23.96 -1.30
CA GLN A 123 1.11 -22.83 -1.98
C GLN A 123 2.10 -21.68 -2.23
N ILE A 124 2.94 -21.38 -1.25
CA ILE A 124 3.98 -20.34 -1.36
C ILE A 124 5.03 -20.75 -2.40
N ALA A 125 5.52 -21.99 -2.35
CA ALA A 125 6.53 -22.50 -3.27
C ALA A 125 6.06 -22.50 -4.73
N ALA A 126 4.80 -22.87 -4.99
CA ALA A 126 4.21 -22.81 -6.34
C ALA A 126 4.19 -21.38 -6.88
N LEU A 127 3.77 -20.40 -6.07
CA LEU A 127 3.75 -18.99 -6.46
C LEU A 127 5.16 -18.42 -6.67
N LEU A 128 6.12 -18.75 -5.80
CA LEU A 128 7.51 -18.33 -5.93
C LEU A 128 8.19 -18.94 -7.17
N THR A 129 7.83 -20.17 -7.53
CA THR A 129 8.28 -20.80 -8.78
C THR A 129 7.82 -19.99 -9.99
N ALA A 130 6.53 -19.62 -10.03
CA ALA A 130 6.01 -18.78 -11.10
C ALA A 130 6.68 -17.41 -11.17
N VAL A 131 6.86 -16.73 -10.02
CA VAL A 131 7.51 -15.40 -9.98
C VAL A 131 8.99 -15.46 -10.40
N SER A 132 9.72 -16.49 -10.00
CA SER A 132 11.16 -16.54 -10.21
C SER A 132 11.54 -17.09 -11.58
N LYS A 133 10.77 -18.05 -12.11
CA LYS A 133 11.18 -18.84 -13.27
C LYS A 133 10.40 -18.56 -14.55
N TRP A 134 9.21 -17.97 -14.48
CA TRP A 134 8.42 -17.69 -15.68
C TRP A 134 8.93 -16.43 -16.40
N PRO A 135 8.57 -16.21 -17.68
CA PRO A 135 8.87 -14.94 -18.34
C PRO A 135 8.13 -13.78 -17.68
N ARG A 136 8.70 -12.57 -17.77
CA ARG A 136 8.29 -11.41 -16.95
C ARG A 136 6.81 -11.06 -17.06
N GLN A 137 6.22 -11.17 -18.24
CA GLN A 137 4.79 -10.88 -18.46
C GLN A 137 3.85 -11.79 -17.68
N GLN A 138 4.23 -13.05 -17.45
CA GLN A 138 3.35 -14.05 -16.83
C GLN A 138 3.50 -14.11 -15.30
N ARG A 139 4.39 -13.30 -14.70
CA ARG A 139 4.64 -13.28 -13.25
C ARG A 139 3.59 -12.52 -12.44
N VAL A 140 2.98 -11.50 -13.05
CA VAL A 140 2.06 -10.56 -12.38
C VAL A 140 0.99 -11.28 -11.52
N PRO A 141 0.27 -12.30 -12.02
CA PRO A 141 -0.78 -12.93 -11.23
C PRO A 141 -0.25 -13.63 -9.97
N ALA A 142 0.88 -14.34 -10.06
CA ALA A 142 1.48 -15.01 -8.92
C ALA A 142 1.99 -13.99 -7.88
N LEU A 143 2.62 -12.92 -8.35
CA LEU A 143 3.10 -11.84 -7.49
C LEU A 143 1.96 -11.09 -6.80
N ALA A 144 0.83 -10.91 -7.48
CA ALA A 144 -0.38 -10.34 -6.91
C ALA A 144 -0.94 -11.17 -5.74
N ILE A 145 -0.90 -12.50 -5.86
CA ILE A 145 -1.28 -13.38 -4.75
C ILE A 145 -0.27 -13.29 -3.61
N LEU A 146 1.04 -13.40 -3.88
CA LEU A 146 2.08 -13.27 -2.84
C LEU A 146 1.95 -11.96 -2.06
N ALA A 147 1.67 -10.85 -2.74
CA ALA A 147 1.44 -9.56 -2.08
C ALA A 147 0.29 -9.64 -1.06
N ARG A 148 -0.80 -10.35 -1.39
CA ARG A 148 -1.93 -10.55 -0.46
C ARG A 148 -1.59 -11.51 0.69
N LEU A 149 -0.64 -12.43 0.52
CA LEU A 149 -0.22 -13.36 1.57
C LEU A 149 0.71 -12.72 2.59
N ALA A 150 1.41 -11.64 2.23
CA ALA A 150 2.42 -11.02 3.08
C ALA A 150 1.92 -10.42 4.41
N VAL A 151 0.60 -10.29 4.58
CA VAL A 151 0.01 -9.95 5.88
C VAL A 151 0.01 -11.10 6.89
N SER A 152 0.09 -12.36 6.42
CA SER A 152 0.06 -13.54 7.29
C SER A 152 1.42 -13.80 7.95
N PRO A 153 1.46 -14.04 9.27
CA PRO A 153 2.68 -14.48 9.95
C PRO A 153 3.25 -15.80 9.38
N SER A 154 2.39 -16.72 8.94
CA SER A 154 2.80 -17.99 8.34
C SER A 154 3.59 -17.79 7.05
N PHE A 155 3.16 -16.83 6.21
CA PHE A 155 3.89 -16.45 5.01
C PHE A 155 5.27 -15.88 5.35
N VAL A 156 5.34 -14.97 6.32
CA VAL A 156 6.62 -14.36 6.73
C VAL A 156 7.57 -15.44 7.27
N SER A 157 7.08 -16.35 8.11
CA SER A 157 7.86 -17.46 8.64
C SER A 157 8.43 -18.34 7.51
N SER A 158 7.58 -18.77 6.57
CA SER A 158 7.98 -19.63 5.45
C SER A 158 9.01 -18.97 4.52
N THR A 159 8.90 -17.64 4.33
CA THR A 159 9.73 -16.91 3.35
C THR A 159 10.93 -16.19 3.95
N CYS A 160 11.07 -16.15 5.27
CA CYS A 160 12.10 -15.37 5.97
C CYS A 160 12.76 -16.11 7.15
N ALA A 161 12.58 -17.42 7.31
CA ALA A 161 13.19 -18.21 8.38
C ALA A 161 14.70 -18.51 8.21
N GLY A 162 15.32 -18.09 7.11
CA GLY A 162 16.73 -18.38 6.78
C GLY A 162 17.58 -17.16 6.51
N GLU A 163 18.72 -17.35 5.83
CA GLU A 163 19.64 -16.27 5.46
C GLU A 163 19.10 -15.33 4.37
N LYS A 164 18.08 -15.78 3.63
CA LYS A 164 17.42 -15.00 2.59
C LYS A 164 15.98 -14.72 3.01
N THR A 165 15.53 -13.52 2.68
CA THR A 165 14.16 -13.07 2.88
C THR A 165 13.36 -13.13 1.57
N ILE A 166 12.05 -12.91 1.67
CA ILE A 166 11.21 -12.66 0.49
C ILE A 166 11.72 -11.49 -0.35
N ILE A 167 12.33 -10.47 0.28
CA ILE A 167 12.84 -9.28 -0.41
C ILE A 167 14.03 -9.66 -1.31
N ASP A 168 14.95 -10.49 -0.81
CA ASP A 168 16.08 -11.00 -1.60
C ASP A 168 15.61 -11.85 -2.79
N THR A 169 14.57 -12.67 -2.56
CA THR A 169 13.96 -13.51 -3.59
C THR A 169 13.35 -12.67 -4.71
N LEU A 170 12.57 -11.64 -4.36
CA LEU A 170 11.99 -10.71 -5.33
C LEU A 170 13.07 -9.89 -6.06
N SER A 171 14.10 -9.44 -5.35
CA SER A 171 15.24 -8.74 -5.96
C SER A 171 15.94 -9.62 -6.99
N GLN A 172 16.22 -10.89 -6.66
CA GLN A 172 16.84 -11.85 -7.58
C GLN A 172 15.95 -12.16 -8.78
N ALA A 173 14.62 -12.16 -8.60
CA ALA A 173 13.67 -12.32 -9.69
C ALA A 173 13.62 -11.09 -10.62
N GLY A 174 14.20 -9.94 -10.27
CA GLY A 174 14.22 -8.73 -11.10
C GLY A 174 12.86 -8.04 -11.21
N VAL A 175 11.94 -8.25 -10.25
CA VAL A 175 10.59 -7.66 -10.30
C VAL A 175 10.58 -6.15 -10.02
N PHE A 176 11.66 -5.60 -9.47
CA PHE A 176 11.86 -4.17 -9.20
C PHE A 176 12.61 -3.44 -10.31
N GLU A 177 12.88 -4.06 -11.46
CA GLU A 177 13.48 -3.36 -12.59
C GLU A 177 12.49 -2.37 -13.23
N GLN A 178 12.98 -1.20 -13.64
CA GLN A 178 12.20 -0.23 -14.41
C GLN A 178 12.04 -0.68 -15.88
N ARG A 179 11.07 -0.08 -16.56
CA ARG A 179 10.77 -0.23 -18.00
C ARG A 179 10.58 -1.68 -18.41
N GLN A 180 10.02 -2.48 -17.49
CA GLN A 180 9.51 -3.79 -17.82
C GLN A 180 8.34 -3.68 -18.79
N GLU A 181 8.07 -4.76 -19.52
CA GLU A 181 6.91 -4.88 -20.42
C GLU A 181 5.58 -4.65 -19.68
N THR A 182 5.58 -4.80 -18.34
CA THR A 182 4.49 -4.38 -17.47
C THR A 182 5.01 -3.80 -16.16
N ALA A 183 4.51 -2.62 -15.79
CA ALA A 183 4.78 -2.00 -14.49
C ALA A 183 4.17 -2.80 -13.32
N ASN A 184 3.19 -3.69 -13.60
CA ASN A 184 2.45 -4.40 -12.56
C ASN A 184 3.31 -5.37 -11.74
N ASN A 185 4.44 -5.84 -12.28
CA ASN A 185 5.41 -6.61 -11.48
C ASN A 185 5.90 -5.78 -10.30
N ALA A 186 6.44 -4.59 -10.58
CA ALA A 186 6.91 -3.69 -9.53
C ALA A 186 5.76 -3.23 -8.61
N VAL A 187 4.56 -2.96 -9.15
CA VAL A 187 3.38 -2.62 -8.34
C VAL A 187 3.12 -3.68 -7.26
N HIS A 188 3.01 -4.96 -7.64
CA HIS A 188 2.70 -6.01 -6.68
C HIS A 188 3.89 -6.36 -5.78
N ALA A 189 5.13 -6.22 -6.27
CA ALA A 189 6.31 -6.34 -5.42
C ALA A 189 6.32 -5.28 -4.30
N ILE A 190 6.04 -4.01 -4.64
CA ILE A 190 5.94 -2.92 -3.64
C ILE A 190 4.76 -3.17 -2.69
N ARG A 191 3.61 -3.61 -3.19
CA ARG A 191 2.47 -3.99 -2.32
C ARG A 191 2.82 -5.12 -1.35
N LEU A 192 3.64 -6.07 -1.77
CA LEU A 192 4.16 -7.11 -0.88
C LEU A 192 4.97 -6.48 0.26
N LEU A 193 5.91 -5.58 -0.07
CA LEU A 193 6.69 -4.86 0.94
C LEU A 193 5.80 -4.07 1.91
N VAL A 194 4.77 -3.40 1.39
CA VAL A 194 3.77 -2.68 2.20
C VAL A 194 3.08 -3.63 3.18
N ASN A 195 2.68 -4.80 2.71
CA ASN A 195 1.87 -5.74 3.49
C ASN A 195 2.65 -6.48 4.56
N LEU A 196 4.00 -6.56 4.47
CA LEU A 196 4.84 -7.09 5.55
C LEU A 196 4.61 -6.34 6.87
N PHE A 197 4.28 -5.06 6.82
CA PHE A 197 4.04 -4.25 8.03
C PHE A 197 2.79 -4.65 8.82
N ALA A 198 1.93 -5.54 8.30
CA ALA A 198 0.72 -5.95 9.01
C ALA A 198 1.01 -6.82 10.24
N SER A 199 2.07 -7.64 10.21
CA SER A 199 2.46 -8.54 11.32
C SER A 199 3.73 -8.07 12.02
N ASP A 200 3.93 -8.45 13.28
CA ASP A 200 5.18 -8.15 14.01
C ASP A 200 6.41 -8.74 13.33
N ALA A 201 6.32 -10.01 12.91
CA ALA A 201 7.40 -10.67 12.20
C ALA A 201 7.74 -9.94 10.89
N GLY A 202 6.74 -9.54 10.12
CA GLY A 202 6.98 -8.82 8.87
C GLY A 202 7.54 -7.41 9.09
N ARG A 203 7.15 -6.73 10.19
CA ARG A 203 7.78 -5.45 10.61
C ARG A 203 9.26 -5.63 10.94
N LEU A 204 9.65 -6.69 11.63
CA LEU A 204 11.06 -6.99 11.91
C LEU A 204 11.86 -7.22 10.63
N ILE A 205 11.29 -7.94 9.65
CA ILE A 205 11.92 -8.14 8.35
C ILE A 205 12.05 -6.81 7.59
N ALA A 206 10.98 -6.01 7.53
CA ALA A 206 11.01 -4.71 6.87
C ALA A 206 12.04 -3.76 7.52
N ASP A 207 12.14 -3.77 8.85
CA ASP A 207 13.12 -2.97 9.57
C ASP A 207 14.57 -3.37 9.23
N GLY A 208 14.87 -4.66 9.35
CA GLY A 208 16.20 -5.20 9.05
C GLY A 208 16.61 -5.07 7.59
N ALA A 209 15.64 -5.03 6.66
CA ALA A 209 15.87 -4.90 5.24
C ALA A 209 15.68 -3.48 4.69
N PHE A 210 15.60 -2.45 5.54
CA PHE A 210 15.28 -1.08 5.15
C PHE A 210 16.13 -0.55 3.99
N ASP A 211 17.46 -0.67 4.10
CA ASP A 211 18.38 -0.14 3.08
C ASP A 211 18.19 -0.85 1.74
N THR A 212 18.02 -2.18 1.77
CA THR A 212 17.77 -2.99 0.58
C THR A 212 16.42 -2.64 -0.06
N ALA A 213 15.35 -2.61 0.74
CA ALA A 213 14.00 -2.34 0.26
C ALA A 213 13.88 -0.92 -0.32
N THR A 214 14.37 0.10 0.38
CA THR A 214 14.32 1.49 -0.10
C THR A 214 15.15 1.67 -1.37
N LYS A 215 16.35 1.06 -1.45
CA LYS A 215 17.17 1.08 -2.66
C LYS A 215 16.47 0.45 -3.87
N LEU A 216 15.75 -0.66 -3.67
CA LEU A 216 15.02 -1.35 -4.75
C LEU A 216 13.86 -0.51 -5.30
N VAL A 217 13.19 0.26 -4.45
CA VAL A 217 11.99 1.02 -4.86
C VAL A 217 12.27 2.48 -5.24
N ARG A 218 13.42 3.03 -4.84
CA ARG A 218 13.84 4.41 -5.10
C ARG A 218 13.72 4.85 -6.57
N PRO A 219 14.05 4.02 -7.58
CA PRO A 219 13.89 4.45 -8.98
C PRO A 219 12.44 4.87 -9.32
N PHE A 220 11.44 4.24 -8.69
CA PHE A 220 10.02 4.56 -8.89
C PHE A 220 9.55 5.81 -8.15
N ALA A 221 10.35 6.36 -7.23
CA ALA A 221 10.07 7.64 -6.57
C ALA A 221 10.23 8.82 -7.53
N ALA A 222 11.26 8.76 -8.37
CA ALA A 222 11.55 9.79 -9.36
C ALA A 222 10.70 9.64 -10.62
N GLU A 223 10.47 8.39 -11.06
CA GLU A 223 9.75 8.10 -12.30
C GLU A 223 8.79 6.90 -12.07
N PRO A 224 7.62 7.12 -11.44
CA PRO A 224 6.60 6.09 -11.33
C PRO A 224 6.00 5.81 -12.73
N GLU A 225 5.81 4.52 -13.02
CA GLU A 225 5.41 3.99 -14.34
C GLU A 225 3.90 3.70 -14.41
N SER A 226 3.19 3.80 -13.28
CA SER A 226 1.74 3.73 -13.23
C SER A 226 1.19 4.39 -11.94
N PRO A 227 -0.07 4.85 -11.93
CA PRO A 227 -0.69 5.39 -10.71
C PRO A 227 -0.74 4.37 -9.57
N ALA A 228 -0.93 3.09 -9.90
CA ALA A 228 -0.95 2.02 -8.91
C ALA A 228 0.41 1.82 -8.23
N GLN A 229 1.51 2.06 -8.95
CA GLN A 229 2.87 2.00 -8.42
C GLN A 229 3.13 3.19 -7.50
N TYR A 230 2.73 4.39 -7.91
CA TYR A 230 2.82 5.60 -7.11
C TYR A 230 2.07 5.45 -5.77
N LYS A 231 0.82 4.96 -5.80
CA LYS A 231 0.03 4.68 -4.58
C LYS A 231 0.69 3.64 -3.66
N ALA A 232 1.24 2.57 -4.23
CA ALA A 232 1.92 1.54 -3.46
C ALA A 232 3.20 2.09 -2.79
N LEU A 233 3.99 2.89 -3.52
CA LEU A 233 5.20 3.52 -3.01
C LEU A 233 4.92 4.53 -1.89
N ALA A 234 3.93 5.40 -2.07
CA ALA A 234 3.48 6.35 -1.04
C ALA A 234 3.08 5.62 0.25
N THR A 235 2.41 4.47 0.12
CA THR A 235 2.01 3.65 1.28
C THR A 235 3.21 2.98 1.94
N LEU A 236 4.20 2.52 1.17
CA LEU A 236 5.43 1.93 1.71
C LEU A 236 6.22 2.95 2.52
N TYR A 237 6.40 4.16 2.01
CA TYR A 237 7.10 5.23 2.71
C TYR A 237 6.34 5.68 3.96
N LEU A 238 5.00 5.72 3.92
CA LEU A 238 4.20 5.95 5.12
C LEU A 238 4.45 4.87 6.18
N ASN A 239 4.43 3.59 5.82
CA ASN A 239 4.67 2.51 6.77
C ASN A 239 6.10 2.57 7.37
N TYR A 240 7.12 2.88 6.56
CA TYR A 240 8.46 3.12 7.10
C TYR A 240 8.54 4.34 8.01
N ALA A 241 7.86 5.43 7.68
CA ALA A 241 7.80 6.62 8.54
C ALA A 241 7.16 6.30 9.89
N ILE A 242 6.05 5.54 9.90
CA ILE A 242 5.40 5.07 11.12
C ILE A 242 6.35 4.19 11.93
N LEU A 243 7.03 3.23 11.29
CA LEU A 243 7.99 2.35 11.96
C LEU A 243 9.11 3.16 12.62
N LEU A 244 9.73 4.09 11.89
CA LEU A 244 10.81 4.93 12.39
C LEU A 244 10.33 5.87 13.51
N ALA A 245 9.08 6.32 13.50
CA ALA A 245 8.50 7.18 14.52
C ALA A 245 7.94 6.41 15.74
N SER A 246 7.74 5.08 15.64
CA SER A 246 7.15 4.26 16.70
C SER A 246 8.20 3.78 17.71
N ASN A 247 7.97 4.00 19.00
CA ASN A 247 8.47 3.23 20.15
C ASN A 247 9.96 2.77 20.18
N ALA A 248 10.91 3.51 19.62
CA ALA A 248 12.32 3.12 19.76
C ALA A 248 13.03 3.82 20.94
N PRO A 249 13.89 3.09 21.69
CA PRO A 249 14.70 3.64 22.78
C PRO A 249 15.53 4.85 22.32
N SER A 250 15.72 5.83 23.20
CA SER A 250 16.51 7.04 22.93
C SER A 250 17.96 6.74 22.53
N THR A 251 18.48 5.56 22.88
CA THR A 251 19.83 5.09 22.55
C THR A 251 20.03 4.74 21.07
N GLU A 252 18.96 4.52 20.31
CA GLU A 252 19.00 4.20 18.86
C GLU A 252 18.61 5.40 17.98
N SER A 253 18.54 6.60 18.57
CA SER A 253 18.07 7.81 17.87
C SER A 253 18.94 8.17 16.65
N ALA A 254 20.27 8.00 16.72
CA ALA A 254 21.17 8.42 15.65
C ALA A 254 21.05 7.58 14.37
N SER A 255 20.93 6.24 14.49
CA SER A 255 20.72 5.36 13.34
C SER A 255 19.32 5.55 12.73
N ARG A 256 18.32 5.83 13.56
CA ARG A 256 16.96 6.15 13.13
C ARG A 256 16.87 7.47 12.37
N GLU A 257 17.47 8.54 12.91
CA GLU A 257 17.52 9.84 12.24
C GLU A 257 18.24 9.72 10.89
N ALA A 258 19.35 8.99 10.81
CA ALA A 258 20.03 8.74 9.55
C ALA A 258 19.14 8.02 8.51
N ARG A 259 18.41 6.97 8.93
CA ARG A 259 17.43 6.28 8.05
C ARG A 259 16.26 7.19 7.67
N ALA A 260 15.79 8.03 8.59
CA ALA A 260 14.75 9.00 8.33
C ALA A 260 15.21 10.10 7.35
N GLU A 261 16.47 10.53 7.38
CA GLU A 261 17.02 11.46 6.40
C GLU A 261 16.98 10.87 4.98
N VAL A 262 17.40 9.61 4.84
CA VAL A 262 17.29 8.88 3.56
C VAL A 262 15.84 8.81 3.10
N LEU A 263 14.92 8.49 4.00
CA LEU A 263 13.50 8.38 3.67
C LEU A 263 12.88 9.74 3.32
N VAL A 264 13.28 10.84 3.97
CA VAL A 264 12.82 12.20 3.61
C VAL A 264 13.25 12.56 2.19
N ILE A 265 14.47 12.20 1.77
CA ILE A 265 14.93 12.43 0.39
C ILE A 265 14.07 11.63 -0.59
N ASP A 266 13.81 10.35 -0.28
CA ASP A 266 12.97 9.50 -1.12
C ASP A 266 11.52 10.01 -1.19
N ILE A 267 10.97 10.50 -0.08
CA ILE A 267 9.65 11.15 0.00
C ILE A 267 9.62 12.48 -0.78
N ALA A 268 10.67 13.29 -0.70
CA ALA A 268 10.77 14.54 -1.44
C ALA A 268 10.75 14.28 -2.95
N ASN A 269 11.48 13.29 -3.43
CA ASN A 269 11.45 12.86 -4.84
C ASN A 269 10.02 12.51 -5.30
N VAL A 270 9.24 11.80 -4.47
CA VAL A 270 7.82 11.48 -4.77
C VAL A 270 6.95 12.73 -4.83
N LEU A 271 7.13 13.66 -3.87
CA LEU A 271 6.36 14.91 -3.79
C LEU A 271 6.71 15.90 -4.90
N GLU A 272 7.94 15.88 -5.38
CA GLU A 272 8.45 16.78 -6.44
C GLU A 272 8.28 16.18 -7.83
N CYS A 273 7.98 14.89 -7.95
CA CYS A 273 7.81 14.19 -9.23
C CYS A 273 6.68 14.80 -10.08
N GLU A 274 7.00 15.14 -11.33
CA GLU A 274 6.04 15.70 -12.30
C GLU A 274 5.46 14.64 -13.27
N SER A 275 5.73 13.35 -13.02
CA SER A 275 5.20 12.25 -13.84
C SER A 275 3.67 12.33 -13.94
N PRO A 276 3.07 12.05 -15.12
CA PRO A 276 1.61 11.97 -15.27
C PRO A 276 0.99 10.87 -14.40
N HIS A 277 1.78 9.92 -13.91
CA HIS A 277 1.34 8.87 -13.00
C HIS A 277 1.33 9.30 -11.52
N ALA A 278 1.93 10.45 -11.19
CA ALA A 278 2.04 11.01 -9.84
C ALA A 278 0.93 12.03 -9.50
N GLY A 279 -0.29 11.79 -10.01
CA GLY A 279 -1.44 12.69 -9.88
C GLY A 279 -2.49 12.30 -8.83
N ASP A 280 -2.35 11.12 -8.21
CA ASP A 280 -3.35 10.58 -7.28
C ASP A 280 -3.38 11.37 -5.94
N PRO A 281 -4.50 12.00 -5.56
CA PRO A 281 -4.58 12.79 -4.33
C PRO A 281 -4.45 11.98 -3.04
N ASP A 282 -4.88 10.71 -3.03
CA ASP A 282 -4.72 9.83 -1.85
C ASP A 282 -3.25 9.49 -1.63
N ALA A 283 -2.51 9.17 -2.70
CA ALA A 283 -1.08 8.94 -2.64
C ALA A 283 -0.30 10.22 -2.25
N LEU A 284 -0.70 11.40 -2.74
CA LEU A 284 -0.14 12.68 -2.29
C LEU A 284 -0.36 12.88 -0.77
N PHE A 285 -1.59 12.66 -0.30
CA PHE A 285 -1.93 12.73 1.12
C PHE A 285 -1.07 11.77 1.96
N ARG A 286 -0.96 10.49 1.57
CA ARG A 286 -0.13 9.49 2.25
C ARG A 286 1.35 9.88 2.30
N THR A 287 1.87 10.43 1.21
CA THR A 287 3.27 10.87 1.12
C THR A 287 3.54 12.06 2.04
N LEU A 288 2.62 13.02 2.13
CA LEU A 288 2.70 14.13 3.09
C LEU A 288 2.56 13.65 4.53
N CYS A 289 1.66 12.69 4.79
CA CYS A 289 1.54 12.05 6.08
C CYS A 289 2.84 11.34 6.51
N ALA A 290 3.53 10.67 5.57
CA ALA A 290 4.83 10.07 5.81
C ALA A 290 5.86 11.15 6.21
N LEU A 291 5.95 12.23 5.44
CA LEU A 291 6.86 13.35 5.71
C LEU A 291 6.61 13.96 7.09
N GLY A 292 5.35 14.29 7.39
CA GLY A 292 4.93 14.89 8.65
C GLY A 292 5.15 13.96 9.85
N THR A 293 5.00 12.65 9.66
CA THR A 293 5.28 11.66 10.71
C THR A 293 6.76 11.62 11.06
N LEU A 294 7.67 11.74 10.08
CA LEU A 294 9.12 11.80 10.35
C LEU A 294 9.52 13.06 11.13
N LEU A 295 8.79 14.16 10.98
CA LEU A 295 9.09 15.39 11.73
C LEU A 295 8.88 15.22 13.24
N THR A 296 8.14 14.20 13.69
CA THR A 296 7.94 13.95 15.13
C THR A 296 9.13 13.26 15.80
N LEU A 297 10.24 12.99 15.08
CA LEU A 297 11.44 12.38 15.64
C LEU A 297 12.17 13.28 16.65
N GLY A 298 12.07 14.60 16.49
CA GLY A 298 12.59 15.57 17.47
C GLY A 298 13.03 16.90 16.87
N ASP A 299 13.25 17.89 17.74
CA ASP A 299 13.58 19.27 17.36
C ASP A 299 14.83 19.39 16.47
N LYS A 300 15.88 18.63 16.81
CA LYS A 300 17.13 18.64 16.04
C LYS A 300 16.93 18.15 14.62
N PHE A 301 16.17 17.07 14.45
CA PHE A 301 15.82 16.53 13.16
C PHE A 301 14.98 17.53 12.34
N ARG A 302 13.94 18.12 12.96
CA ARG A 302 13.12 19.16 12.31
C ARG A 302 13.96 20.35 11.85
N ALA A 303 14.82 20.87 12.71
CA ALA A 303 15.69 22.00 12.39
C ALA A 303 16.64 21.69 11.23
N LYS A 304 17.21 20.48 11.20
CA LYS A 304 18.09 20.00 10.12
C LYS A 304 17.35 19.91 8.78
N MET A 305 16.12 19.40 8.78
CA MET A 305 15.36 19.13 7.54
C MET A 305 14.53 20.33 7.03
N LYS A 306 14.34 21.37 7.85
CA LYS A 306 13.45 22.52 7.56
C LYS A 306 13.64 23.15 6.19
N GLY A 307 14.89 23.40 5.79
CA GLY A 307 15.19 24.07 4.52
C GLY A 307 14.74 23.27 3.30
N GLY A 308 15.04 21.97 3.26
CA GLY A 308 14.64 21.08 2.17
C GLY A 308 13.13 20.89 2.11
N ILE A 309 12.50 20.61 3.26
CA ILE A 309 11.06 20.35 3.34
C ILE A 309 10.23 21.56 2.89
N ALA A 310 10.65 22.78 3.22
CA ALA A 310 9.95 23.99 2.78
C ALA A 310 9.90 24.09 1.23
N GLY A 311 10.98 23.72 0.55
CA GLY A 311 11.03 23.61 -0.91
C GLY A 311 10.09 22.52 -1.44
N THR A 312 10.18 21.31 -0.89
CA THR A 312 9.32 20.19 -1.28
C THR A 312 7.83 20.50 -1.11
N LEU A 313 7.42 21.20 -0.04
CA LEU A 313 6.03 21.61 0.16
C LEU A 313 5.53 22.60 -0.90
N HIS A 314 6.41 23.40 -1.49
CA HIS A 314 6.04 24.29 -2.60
C HIS A 314 5.60 23.48 -3.83
N PHE A 315 6.40 22.47 -4.21
CA PHE A 315 6.06 21.54 -5.30
C PHE A 315 4.79 20.74 -5.01
N ALA A 316 4.67 20.19 -3.81
CA ALA A 316 3.47 19.46 -3.39
C ALA A 316 2.21 20.33 -3.50
N ASN A 317 2.30 21.61 -3.13
CA ASN A 317 1.19 22.57 -3.17
C ASN A 317 0.79 22.98 -4.60
N ALA A 318 1.68 22.83 -5.58
CA ALA A 318 1.40 23.10 -7.00
C ALA A 318 0.60 21.97 -7.68
N LYS A 319 0.55 20.77 -7.08
CA LYS A 319 -0.18 19.62 -7.64
C LYS A 319 -1.70 19.83 -7.55
N PRO A 320 -2.49 19.32 -8.53
CA PRO A 320 -3.96 19.42 -8.49
C PRO A 320 -4.59 18.85 -7.21
N GLY A 321 -4.04 17.73 -6.71
CA GLY A 321 -4.49 17.09 -5.47
C GLY A 321 -4.31 17.95 -4.20
N ALA A 322 -3.48 19.00 -4.25
CA ALA A 322 -3.26 19.91 -3.12
C ALA A 322 -4.50 20.70 -2.72
N GLN A 323 -5.52 20.77 -3.59
CA GLN A 323 -6.76 21.49 -3.30
C GLN A 323 -7.71 20.73 -2.38
N MET A 324 -7.51 19.41 -2.22
CA MET A 324 -8.33 18.56 -1.37
C MET A 324 -8.21 18.99 0.10
N PRO A 325 -9.33 19.08 0.85
CA PRO A 325 -9.33 19.56 2.23
C PRO A 325 -8.33 18.82 3.11
N ASN A 326 -8.29 17.49 2.99
CA ASN A 326 -7.41 16.66 3.79
C ASN A 326 -5.92 16.88 3.51
N VAL A 327 -5.56 17.18 2.25
CA VAL A 327 -4.20 17.51 1.83
C VAL A 327 -3.79 18.89 2.34
N LYS A 328 -4.69 19.87 2.29
CA LYS A 328 -4.45 21.22 2.86
C LYS A 328 -4.18 21.17 4.35
N GLU A 329 -5.01 20.42 5.09
CA GLU A 329 -4.86 20.26 6.53
C GLU A 329 -3.51 19.65 6.90
N VAL A 330 -3.11 18.53 6.28
CA VAL A 330 -1.81 17.91 6.58
C VAL A 330 -0.63 18.80 6.17
N MET A 331 -0.71 19.51 5.04
CA MET A 331 0.34 20.47 4.67
C MET A 331 0.45 21.60 5.68
N GLN A 332 -0.67 22.06 6.24
CA GLN A 332 -0.65 23.09 7.27
C GLN A 332 -0.02 22.57 8.57
N GLU A 333 -0.38 21.36 9.01
CA GLU A 333 0.27 20.73 10.17
C GLU A 333 1.78 20.59 9.97
N ILE A 334 2.25 20.18 8.79
CA ILE A 334 3.69 20.11 8.49
C ILE A 334 4.33 21.49 8.61
N ARG A 335 3.70 22.55 8.08
CA ARG A 335 4.22 23.91 8.21
C ARG A 335 4.31 24.37 9.65
N ASP A 336 3.34 23.99 10.49
CA ASP A 336 3.34 24.34 11.91
C ASP A 336 4.45 23.60 12.67
N GLU A 337 4.74 22.34 12.32
CA GLU A 337 5.87 21.57 12.87
C GLU A 337 7.24 22.17 12.51
N LEU A 338 7.33 22.90 11.40
CA LEU A 338 8.56 23.53 10.93
C LEU A 338 8.81 24.93 11.51
N ARG A 339 7.86 25.54 12.23
CA ARG A 339 8.02 26.88 12.80
C ARG A 339 9.01 26.87 13.94
#